data_AF-A0A7X7DA52-F1
#
_entry.id   AF-A0A7X7DA52-F1
#
_cell.length_a   1.000
_cell.length_b   1.000
_cell.length_c   1.000
_cell.angle_alpha   90.00
_cell.angle_beta   90.00
_cell.angle_gamma   90.00
#
_symmetry.space_group_name_H-M   'P 1'
#
loop_
_entity.id
_entity.type
_entity.pdbx_description
1 polymer ?
#
loop_
_entity_poly.entity_id
_entity_poly.type
_entity_poly.pdbx_seq_one_letter_code
_entity_poly.pdbx_strand_id
1 'polypeptide(L)'
;AAVVTVLVAPIMRHFRVLFLGLDALGLTVFAIIGARIALEMGHGLIIAVAAAVITGVFGGVMRDLLCDRVPLVFRQELYASIAILAALVFVGLNAAGIPENWSAVITLVVGFGLRVAAIRFKLGLPVFDYYQEAERRPRGWRSGGRRPSGRRRHRWSLRGTPDDLED
;
A
#
# COMPACT_ATOMS: atom_id res chain seq x y z
N ALA A 1 27.60 -16.11 13.56
CA ALA A 1 26.21 -15.97 13.06
C ALA A 1 25.31 -15.31 14.11
N ALA A 2 25.00 -15.93 15.25
CA ALA A 2 24.06 -15.40 16.25
C ALA A 2 24.35 -13.99 16.78
N VAL A 3 25.62 -13.64 17.05
CA VAL A 3 26.01 -12.30 17.50
C VAL A 3 25.77 -11.22 16.43
N VAL A 4 25.99 -11.56 15.16
CA VAL A 4 25.69 -10.67 14.02
C VAL A 4 24.19 -10.48 13.91
N THR A 5 23.38 -11.53 14.10
CA THR A 5 21.91 -11.42 14.11
C THR A 5 21.41 -10.50 15.23
N VAL A 6 22.02 -10.56 16.42
CA VAL A 6 21.66 -9.72 17.58
C VAL A 6 22.10 -8.26 17.39
N LEU A 7 23.24 -8.01 16.74
CA LEU A 7 23.71 -6.64 16.41
C LEU A 7 22.95 -6.01 15.23
N VAL A 8 22.47 -6.82 14.29
CA VAL A 8 21.62 -6.36 13.17
C VAL A 8 20.18 -6.08 13.64
N ALA A 9 19.70 -6.72 14.70
CA ALA A 9 18.36 -6.47 15.23
C ALA A 9 18.04 -4.99 15.57
N PRO A 10 18.92 -4.20 16.23
CA PRO A 10 18.69 -2.77 16.47
C PRO A 10 18.87 -1.90 15.20
N ILE A 11 19.70 -2.32 14.23
CA ILE A 11 19.92 -1.57 13.00
C ILE A 11 18.63 -1.49 12.15
N MET A 12 17.85 -2.58 12.14
CA MET A 12 16.59 -2.67 11.41
C MET A 12 15.54 -1.64 11.86
N ARG A 13 15.57 -1.19 13.12
CA ARG A 13 14.66 -0.12 13.60
C ARG A 13 15.08 1.26 13.08
N HIS A 14 16.38 1.54 13.01
CA HIS A 14 16.90 2.82 12.52
C HIS A 14 16.59 3.02 11.03
N PHE A 15 16.79 1.99 10.21
CA PHE A 15 16.48 2.06 8.77
C PHE A 15 15.01 2.41 8.50
N ARG A 16 14.08 1.90 9.32
CA ARG A 16 12.66 2.23 9.18
C ARG A 16 12.39 3.72 9.45
N VAL A 17 12.96 4.28 10.51
CA VAL A 17 12.76 5.70 10.87
C VAL A 17 13.40 6.62 9.84
N LEU A 18 14.62 6.28 9.38
CA LEU A 18 15.30 7.02 8.32
C LEU A 18 14.50 6.98 7.01
N PHE A 19 14.01 5.81 6.60
CA PHE A 19 13.20 5.67 5.39
C PHE A 19 11.91 6.49 5.46
N LEU A 20 11.19 6.47 6.60
CA LEU A 20 9.99 7.28 6.81
C LEU A 20 10.29 8.79 6.82
N GLY A 21 11.45 9.21 7.35
CA GLY A 21 11.88 10.60 7.35
C GLY A 21 12.25 11.10 5.96
N LEU A 22 13.09 10.35 5.24
CA LEU A 22 13.43 10.60 3.84
C LEU A 22 12.18 10.54 2.95
N ASP A 23 11.21 9.71 3.33
CA ASP A 23 9.90 9.64 2.70
C ASP A 23 9.12 10.94 2.77
N ALA A 24 8.86 11.39 3.98
CA ALA A 24 8.16 12.64 4.22
C ALA A 24 8.85 13.83 3.54
N LEU A 25 10.18 13.89 3.63
CA LEU A 25 10.97 14.96 3.04
C LEU A 25 10.89 14.93 1.51
N GLY A 26 11.16 13.78 0.89
CA GLY A 26 11.11 13.63 -0.57
C GLY A 26 9.73 13.94 -1.13
N LEU A 27 8.66 13.43 -0.51
CA LEU A 27 7.28 13.71 -0.92
C LEU A 27 6.99 15.22 -0.93
N THR A 28 7.36 15.92 0.15
CA THR A 28 7.06 17.35 0.31
C THR A 28 7.88 18.21 -0.65
N VAL A 29 9.18 17.92 -0.79
CA VAL A 29 10.06 18.65 -1.73
C VAL A 29 9.62 18.47 -3.17
N PHE A 30 9.33 17.23 -3.58
CA PHE A 30 8.88 16.95 -4.96
C PHE A 30 7.50 17.56 -5.25
N ALA A 31 6.60 17.61 -4.27
CA ALA A 31 5.33 18.32 -4.42
C ALA A 31 5.53 19.83 -4.62
N ILE A 32 6.42 20.46 -3.83
CA ILE A 32 6.76 21.89 -3.98
C ILE A 32 7.34 22.17 -5.36
N ILE A 33 8.30 21.34 -5.82
CA ILE A 33 8.93 21.49 -7.15
C ILE A 33 7.88 21.36 -8.26
N GLY A 34 7.00 20.36 -8.18
CA GLY A 34 5.94 20.17 -9.18
C GLY A 34 4.95 21.35 -9.23
N ALA A 35 4.53 21.85 -8.06
CA ALA A 35 3.67 23.04 -7.98
C ALA A 35 4.36 24.28 -8.54
N ARG A 36 5.63 24.49 -8.16
CA ARG A 36 6.43 25.63 -8.62
C ARG A 36 6.54 25.65 -10.14
N ILE A 37 6.96 24.54 -10.75
CA ILE A 37 7.14 24.45 -12.21
C ILE A 37 5.81 24.75 -12.92
N ALA A 38 4.69 24.22 -12.43
CA ALA A 38 3.38 24.50 -13.00
C ALA A 38 2.96 25.98 -12.90
N LEU A 39 3.24 26.63 -11.77
CA LEU A 39 2.98 28.06 -11.59
C LEU A 39 3.91 28.93 -12.44
N GLU A 40 5.18 28.56 -12.58
CA GLU A 40 6.15 29.25 -13.45
C GLU A 40 5.74 29.15 -14.93
N MET A 41 5.09 28.06 -15.34
CA MET A 41 4.49 27.91 -16.67
C MET A 41 3.18 28.70 -16.84
N GLY A 42 2.74 29.45 -15.84
CA GLY A 42 1.52 30.26 -15.88
C GLY A 42 0.22 29.44 -15.78
N HIS A 43 0.29 28.19 -15.33
CA HIS A 43 -0.91 27.38 -15.13
C HIS A 43 -1.64 27.73 -13.82
N GLY A 44 -2.95 27.52 -13.82
CA GLY A 44 -3.80 27.75 -12.65
C GLY A 44 -3.64 26.71 -11.54
N LEU A 45 -4.32 26.96 -10.41
CA LEU A 45 -4.26 26.16 -9.18
C LEU A 45 -4.48 24.66 -9.41
N ILE A 46 -5.45 24.28 -10.24
CA ILE A 46 -5.79 22.87 -10.48
C ILE A 46 -4.61 22.11 -11.09
N ILE A 47 -3.96 22.72 -12.09
CA ILE A 47 -2.82 22.11 -12.79
C ILE A 47 -1.61 22.08 -11.85
N ALA A 48 -1.39 23.13 -11.05
CA ALA A 48 -0.31 23.16 -10.08
C ALA A 48 -0.44 22.08 -9.01
N VAL A 49 -1.64 21.88 -8.46
CA VAL A 49 -1.90 20.81 -7.49
C VAL A 49 -1.76 19.43 -8.15
N ALA A 50 -2.28 19.24 -9.36
CA ALA A 50 -2.13 17.99 -10.08
C ALA A 50 -0.65 17.65 -10.36
N ALA A 51 0.13 18.60 -10.86
CA ALA A 51 1.56 18.43 -11.08
C ALA A 51 2.31 18.10 -9.78
N ALA A 52 2.02 18.84 -8.70
CA ALA A 52 2.61 18.57 -7.38
C ALA A 52 2.32 17.15 -6.88
N VAL A 53 1.06 16.70 -6.96
CA VAL A 53 0.67 15.36 -6.51
C VAL A 53 1.31 14.29 -7.38
N ILE A 54 1.28 14.43 -8.70
CA ILE A 54 1.88 13.46 -9.61
C ILE A 54 3.39 13.35 -9.34
N THR A 55 4.12 14.46 -9.31
CA THR A 55 5.57 14.47 -9.08
C THR A 55 5.92 13.95 -7.69
N GLY A 56 5.18 14.37 -6.65
CA GLY A 56 5.40 13.94 -5.27
C GLY A 56 5.14 12.45 -5.06
N VAL A 57 3.99 11.96 -5.52
CA VAL A 57 3.60 10.54 -5.38
C VAL A 57 4.50 9.65 -6.22
N PHE A 58 4.79 10.04 -7.48
CA PHE A 58 5.66 9.26 -8.35
C PHE A 58 7.07 9.11 -7.77
N GLY A 59 7.64 10.18 -7.20
CA GLY A 59 8.92 10.11 -6.51
C GLY A 59 8.91 9.18 -5.29
N GLY A 60 7.81 9.19 -4.52
CA GLY A 60 7.60 8.26 -3.41
C GLY A 60 7.54 6.80 -3.88
N VAL A 61 6.74 6.53 -4.92
CA VAL A 61 6.62 5.20 -5.53
C VAL A 61 7.97 4.70 -6.06
N MET A 62 8.71 5.53 -6.79
CA MET A 62 10.03 5.17 -7.30
C MET A 62 11.01 4.79 -6.18
N ARG A 63 11.04 5.56 -5.08
CA ARG A 63 11.89 5.22 -3.92
C ARG A 63 11.48 3.90 -3.28
N ASP A 64 10.17 3.66 -3.17
CA ASP A 64 9.65 2.44 -2.56
C ASP A 64 9.97 1.21 -3.43
N LEU A 65 9.88 1.33 -4.75
CA LEU A 65 10.28 0.30 -5.72
C LEU A 65 11.80 0.01 -5.67
N LEU A 66 12.64 1.04 -5.61
CA LEU A 66 14.10 0.89 -5.48
C LEU A 66 14.51 0.18 -4.18
N CYS A 67 13.67 0.24 -3.16
CA CYS A 67 13.89 -0.41 -1.87
C CYS A 67 13.19 -1.77 -1.74
N ASP A 68 12.63 -2.31 -2.83
CA ASP A 68 11.86 -3.56 -2.87
C ASP A 68 10.76 -3.61 -1.79
N ARG A 69 10.03 -2.50 -1.66
CA ARG A 69 8.90 -2.36 -0.73
C ARG A 69 7.63 -2.05 -1.49
N VAL A 70 6.50 -2.51 -0.95
CA VAL A 70 5.18 -2.08 -1.42
C VAL A 70 5.04 -0.57 -1.18
N PRO A 71 4.68 0.24 -2.21
CA PRO A 71 4.60 1.68 -2.07
C PRO A 71 3.65 2.13 -0.95
N LEU A 72 4.10 3.11 -0.15
CA LEU A 72 3.33 3.60 1.00
C LEU A 72 2.02 4.28 0.58
N VAL A 73 1.97 4.85 -0.62
CA VAL A 73 0.76 5.50 -1.16
C VAL A 73 -0.43 4.54 -1.23
N PHE A 74 -0.21 3.24 -1.44
CA PHE A 74 -1.28 2.25 -1.49
C PHE A 74 -1.71 1.75 -0.10
N ARG A 75 -0.94 2.06 0.95
CA ARG A 75 -1.19 1.54 2.30
C ARG A 75 -1.77 2.57 3.27
N GLN A 76 -1.59 3.86 3.00
CA GLN A 76 -1.97 4.91 3.94
C GLN A 76 -2.69 6.04 3.21
N GLU A 77 -3.99 6.18 3.46
CA GLU A 77 -4.80 7.30 2.94
C GLU A 77 -4.22 8.66 3.35
N LEU A 78 -3.59 8.72 4.53
CA LEU A 78 -2.90 9.93 5.01
C LEU A 78 -1.70 10.33 4.15
N TYR A 79 -1.10 9.41 3.40
CA TYR A 79 0.03 9.72 2.53
C TYR A 79 -0.42 10.62 1.37
N ALA A 80 -1.53 10.26 0.73
CA ALA A 80 -2.11 11.03 -0.38
C ALA A 80 -2.66 12.37 0.10
N SER A 81 -3.33 12.40 1.26
CA SER A 81 -3.88 13.65 1.80
C SER A 81 -2.79 14.66 2.14
N ILE A 82 -1.64 14.23 2.65
CA ILE A 82 -0.51 15.12 2.94
C ILE A 82 0.09 15.70 1.66
N ALA A 83 0.20 14.92 0.58
CA ALA A 83 0.70 15.42 -0.69
C ALA A 83 -0.20 16.53 -1.25
N ILE A 84 -1.52 16.33 -1.19
CA ILE A 84 -2.52 17.33 -1.58
C ILE A 84 -2.43 18.56 -0.68
N LEU A 85 -2.35 18.36 0.64
CA LEU A 85 -2.27 19.44 1.62
C LEU A 85 -1.02 20.29 1.43
N ALA A 86 0.14 19.67 1.19
CA ALA A 86 1.38 20.38 0.88
C ALA A 86 1.25 21.22 -0.39
N ALA A 87 0.65 20.68 -1.45
CA ALA A 87 0.39 21.42 -2.69
C ALA A 87 -0.55 22.61 -2.47
N LEU A 88 -1.64 22.41 -1.71
CA LEU A 88 -2.59 23.47 -1.38
C LEU A 88 -1.96 24.57 -0.53
N VAL A 89 -1.14 24.20 0.47
CA VAL A 89 -0.42 25.17 1.30
C VAL A 89 0.55 25.99 0.45
N PHE A 90 1.33 25.34 -0.43
CA PHE A 90 2.28 26.05 -1.28
C PHE A 90 1.58 27.02 -2.24
N VAL A 91 0.56 26.55 -2.96
CA VAL A 91 -0.19 27.38 -3.92
C VAL A 91 -0.95 28.50 -3.18
N GLY A 92 -1.51 28.21 -2.01
CA GLY A 92 -2.21 29.21 -1.19
C GLY A 92 -1.29 30.31 -0.67
N LEU A 93 -0.08 29.96 -0.20
CA LEU A 93 0.94 30.93 0.22
C LEU A 93 1.42 31.78 -0.97
N ASN A 94 1.61 31.17 -2.13
CA ASN A 94 1.98 31.88 -3.36
C ASN A 94 0.87 32.86 -3.79
N ALA A 95 -0.39 32.43 -3.74
CA ALA A 95 -1.54 33.28 -4.04
C ALA A 95 -1.72 34.45 -3.05
N ALA A 96 -1.26 34.29 -1.80
CA ALA A 96 -1.22 35.36 -0.79
C ALA A 96 -0.11 36.41 -1.02
N GLY A 97 0.69 36.26 -2.09
CA GLY A 97 1.78 37.17 -2.43
C GLY A 97 3.05 36.95 -1.60
N ILE A 98 3.17 35.82 -0.90
CA ILE A 98 4.37 35.51 -0.13
C ILE A 98 5.49 35.10 -1.11
N PRO A 99 6.70 35.65 -0.96
CA PRO A 99 7.85 35.27 -1.77
C PRO A 99 8.07 33.76 -1.81
N GLU A 100 8.36 33.26 -3.00
CA GLU A 100 8.41 31.82 -3.31
C GLU A 100 9.32 31.02 -2.36
N ASN A 101 10.49 31.57 -2.02
CA ASN A 101 11.44 30.95 -1.10
C ASN A 101 10.82 30.68 0.28
N TRP A 102 10.05 31.64 0.79
CA TRP A 102 9.39 31.51 2.09
C TRP A 102 8.20 30.56 2.00
N SER A 103 7.42 30.61 0.92
CA SER A 103 6.33 29.67 0.66
C SER A 103 6.82 28.23 0.61
N ALA A 104 7.97 27.98 -0.03
CA ALA A 104 8.62 26.66 -0.08
C ALA A 104 9.07 26.19 1.31
N VAL A 105 9.75 27.04 2.08
CA VAL A 105 10.22 26.69 3.43
C VAL A 105 9.06 26.41 4.38
N ILE A 106 8.02 27.24 4.37
CA ILE A 106 6.83 27.04 5.21
C ILE A 106 6.14 25.73 4.84
N THR A 107 5.92 25.49 3.55
CA THR A 107 5.30 24.24 3.07
C THR A 107 6.14 23.03 3.47
N LEU A 108 7.47 23.11 3.37
CA LEU A 108 8.36 22.04 3.75
C LEU A 108 8.24 21.71 5.24
N VAL A 109 8.27 22.73 6.10
CA VAL A 109 8.14 22.56 7.56
C VAL A 109 6.76 22.01 7.92
N VAL A 110 5.69 22.52 7.31
CA VAL A 110 4.32 22.06 7.55
C VAL A 110 4.12 20.63 7.07
N GLY A 111 4.50 20.30 5.83
CA GLY A 111 4.34 18.97 5.25
C GLY A 111 5.18 17.90 5.97
N PHE A 112 6.45 18.21 6.26
CA PHE A 112 7.32 17.35 7.03
C PHE A 112 6.84 17.19 8.48
N GLY A 113 6.49 18.30 9.14
CA GLY A 113 5.97 18.29 10.50
C GLY A 113 4.68 17.49 10.63
N LEU A 114 3.76 17.64 9.68
CA LEU A 114 2.50 16.89 9.64
C LEU A 114 2.76 15.39 9.47
N ARG A 115 3.74 15.00 8.65
CA ARG A 115 4.15 13.60 8.54
C ARG A 115 4.75 13.06 9.82
N VAL A 116 5.68 13.79 10.43
CA VAL A 116 6.30 13.37 11.70
C VAL A 116 5.24 13.25 12.79
N ALA A 117 4.30 14.19 12.86
CA ALA A 117 3.15 14.13 13.75
C ALA A 117 2.28 12.90 13.46
N ALA A 118 1.88 12.65 12.21
CA ALA A 118 1.09 11.48 11.83
C ALA A 118 1.74 10.16 12.23
N ILE A 119 3.07 10.03 12.03
CA ILE A 119 3.85 8.88 12.44
C ILE A 119 3.89 8.76 13.98
N ARG A 120 4.09 9.88 14.69
CA ARG A 120 4.26 9.90 16.15
C ARG A 120 2.96 9.64 16.91
N PHE A 121 1.85 10.14 16.39
CA PHE A 121 0.50 9.95 16.94
C PHE A 121 -0.14 8.63 16.49
N LYS A 122 0.56 7.82 15.67
CA LYS A 122 0.02 6.58 15.08
C LYS A 122 -1.39 6.80 14.52
N LEU A 123 -1.58 7.89 13.78
CA LEU A 123 -2.80 8.12 13.02
C LEU A 123 -2.81 7.08 11.89
N GLY A 124 -3.20 5.85 12.21
CA GLY A 124 -3.43 4.77 11.27
C GLY A 124 -4.91 4.44 11.39
N LEU A 125 -5.64 4.54 10.28
CA LEU A 125 -7.01 4.04 10.23
C LEU A 125 -6.99 2.55 10.60
N PRO A 126 -7.85 2.11 11.54
CA PRO A 126 -7.95 0.70 11.90
C PRO A 126 -8.25 -0.11 10.63
N VAL A 127 -7.31 -0.98 10.24
CA VAL A 127 -7.50 -1.89 9.11
C VAL A 127 -8.53 -2.92 9.56
N PHE A 128 -9.74 -2.86 9.02
CA PHE A 128 -10.75 -3.91 9.19
C PHE A 128 -10.29 -5.13 8.40
N ASP A 129 -9.91 -6.18 9.12
CA ASP A 129 -9.44 -7.44 8.58
C ASP A 129 -10.64 -8.28 8.08
N TYR A 130 -11.04 -8.08 6.82
CA TYR A 130 -12.19 -8.80 6.21
C TYR A 130 -11.91 -10.29 5.93
N TYR A 131 -10.70 -10.80 6.19
CA TYR A 131 -10.35 -12.19 5.89
C TYR A 131 -10.84 -13.22 6.94
N GLN A 132 -11.44 -12.80 8.06
CA GLN A 132 -11.80 -13.72 9.14
C GLN A 132 -13.17 -14.41 9.01
N GLU A 133 -14.01 -14.04 8.04
CA GLU A 133 -15.39 -14.56 7.94
C GLU A 133 -15.62 -15.59 6.83
N ALA A 134 -14.77 -15.65 5.79
CA ALA A 134 -14.92 -16.62 4.70
C ALA A 134 -14.58 -18.07 5.12
N GLU A 135 -13.89 -18.25 6.25
CA GLU A 135 -13.43 -19.55 6.73
C GLU A 135 -14.35 -20.18 7.79
N ARG A 136 -15.42 -19.48 8.20
CA ARG A 136 -16.54 -20.07 8.94
C ARG A 136 -17.46 -20.86 7.99
N ARG A 137 -16.89 -21.79 7.22
CA ARG A 137 -17.69 -22.90 6.69
C ARG A 137 -18.07 -23.79 7.87
N PRO A 138 -19.37 -23.99 8.19
CA PRO A 138 -19.73 -25.01 9.15
C PRO A 138 -19.25 -26.36 8.60
N ARG A 139 -18.26 -26.96 9.27
CA ARG A 139 -17.90 -28.37 9.12
C ARG A 139 -19.10 -29.20 9.55
N GLY A 140 -20.01 -29.44 8.61
CA GLY A 140 -21.31 -30.05 8.91
C GLY A 140 -21.98 -30.67 7.70
N TRP A 141 -21.23 -31.13 6.71
CA TRP A 141 -21.76 -32.08 5.72
C TRP A 141 -21.33 -33.48 6.13
N ARG A 142 -22.02 -33.99 7.16
CA ARG A 142 -21.91 -35.37 7.60
C ARG A 142 -22.78 -36.20 6.66
N SER A 143 -22.13 -37.12 5.93
CA SER A 143 -22.75 -38.14 5.10
C SER A 143 -24.00 -38.73 5.74
N GLY A 144 -25.12 -38.58 5.04
CA GLY A 144 -26.40 -39.17 5.38
C GLY A 144 -27.14 -39.58 4.11
N GLY A 145 -26.45 -40.23 3.18
CA GLY A 145 -27.05 -40.83 2.00
C GLY A 145 -28.00 -41.95 2.40
N ARG A 146 -29.28 -41.63 2.59
CA ARG A 146 -30.37 -42.62 2.59
C ARG A 146 -30.41 -43.23 1.19
N ARG A 147 -29.88 -44.46 1.05
CA ARG A 147 -30.17 -45.30 -0.11
C ARG A 147 -31.60 -45.84 0.04
N PRO A 148 -32.50 -45.68 -0.93
CA PRO A 148 -33.77 -46.38 -0.92
C PRO A 148 -33.55 -47.86 -1.25
N SER A 149 -34.19 -48.68 -0.44
CA SER A 149 -34.42 -50.10 -0.63
C SER A 149 -35.18 -50.40 -1.94
N GLY A 150 -34.67 -51.37 -2.70
CA GLY A 150 -35.49 -52.35 -3.42
C GLY A 150 -35.76 -52.13 -4.91
N ARG A 151 -35.09 -52.91 -5.78
CA ARG A 151 -35.76 -53.94 -6.64
C ARG A 151 -34.80 -54.68 -7.57
N ARG A 152 -34.87 -56.02 -7.44
CA ARG A 152 -34.87 -57.06 -8.49
C ARG A 152 -33.63 -57.28 -9.39
N ARG A 153 -32.92 -58.37 -9.05
CA ARG A 153 -32.49 -59.50 -9.91
C ARG A 153 -32.66 -59.35 -11.43
N HIS A 154 -31.58 -59.61 -12.16
CA HIS A 154 -31.46 -60.52 -13.31
C HIS A 154 -29.94 -60.65 -13.63
N ARG A 155 -29.21 -61.68 -13.18
CA ARG A 155 -28.97 -62.99 -13.83
C ARG A 155 -28.70 -62.91 -15.34
N TRP A 156 -27.42 -62.95 -15.73
CA TRP A 156 -26.73 -63.69 -16.83
C TRP A 156 -25.22 -63.50 -16.53
N SER A 157 -24.32 -64.46 -16.23
CA SER A 157 -23.99 -65.79 -16.75
C SER A 157 -23.51 -65.82 -18.20
N LEU A 158 -22.26 -65.39 -18.46
CA LEU A 158 -21.31 -65.89 -19.48
C LEU A 158 -19.89 -65.53 -18.94
N ARG A 159 -19.00 -66.44 -18.50
CA ARG A 159 -18.27 -67.56 -19.13
C ARG A 159 -17.25 -67.12 -20.20
N GLY A 160 -15.96 -67.35 -19.87
CA GLY A 160 -14.77 -67.37 -20.75
C GLY A 160 -13.96 -66.07 -20.70
N THR A 161 -12.63 -66.04 -20.53
CA THR A 161 -11.54 -67.03 -20.43
C THR A 161 -10.31 -66.28 -19.87
N PRO A 162 -9.37 -66.94 -19.17
CA PRO A 162 -8.12 -66.36 -18.70
C PRO A 162 -6.96 -66.71 -19.65
N ASP A 163 -6.56 -65.75 -20.48
CA ASP A 163 -5.30 -65.65 -21.23
C ASP A 163 -5.24 -64.13 -21.56
N ASP A 164 -4.30 -63.32 -21.08
CA ASP A 164 -2.92 -63.29 -21.54
C ASP A 164 -1.96 -62.86 -20.41
N LEU A 165 -1.02 -63.76 -20.12
CA LEU A 165 0.24 -63.51 -19.45
C LEU A 165 1.22 -62.85 -20.44
N GLU A 166 2.24 -62.18 -19.89
CA GLU A 166 3.58 -62.03 -20.47
C GLU A 166 3.72 -61.15 -21.75
N ASP A 167 4.14 -59.89 -21.56
CA ASP A 167 5.50 -59.39 -21.89
C ASP A 167 5.60 -57.86 -21.79
#